data_AF-A0A0B7MUF7-F1
#
_entry.id   AF-A0A0B7MUF7-F1
#
_cell.length_a   1.000
_cell.length_b   1.000
_cell.length_c   1.000
_cell.angle_alpha   90.00
_cell.angle_beta   90.00
_cell.angle_gamma   90.00
#
_symmetry.space_group_name_H-M   'P 1'
#
loop_
_entity.id
_entity.type
_entity.pdbx_description
1 polymer ?
#
loop_
_entity_poly.entity_id
_entity_poly.type
_entity_poly.pdbx_seq_one_letter_code
_entity_poly.pdbx_strand_id
1 'polypeptide(L)'
;KVLAFFAAKRRKTINIPKPHQLQTWNTDILVQYIRKHWLQNNILPIETLQQKTVALLCLATMARPRSDMGRLQHRDVGFQYGNDQQLESVTLHFREAKETQVKSVTLGVIQDKTICPVNTLQDFIEKTKALRETLPEEHTLFLGYITDTTKVASIRPNTLAEWIKDIMYKAGVATHFKAHSIRSAASTKAVEKGNTIQNVKKHANWSLKPTRLKTSTTDQQPLPLPVHRSPTQFFLRKTLSH
;
A
#
# COMPACT_ATOMS: atom_id res chain seq x y z
N LYS A 1 -2.21 10.25 -43.90
CA LYS A 1 -1.50 9.60 -42.75
C LYS A 1 -1.88 10.18 -41.37
N VAL A 2 -2.14 11.49 -41.24
CA VAL A 2 -2.53 12.14 -39.95
C VAL A 2 -3.96 11.78 -39.48
N LEU A 3 -4.92 11.61 -40.38
CA LEU A 3 -6.31 11.25 -40.02
C LEU A 3 -6.42 9.84 -39.41
N ALA A 4 -5.60 8.88 -39.86
CA ALA A 4 -5.53 7.54 -39.25
C ALA A 4 -4.94 7.58 -37.83
N PHE A 5 -4.02 8.51 -37.56
CA PHE A 5 -3.44 8.72 -36.24
C PHE A 5 -4.47 9.25 -35.23
N PHE A 6 -5.37 10.15 -35.65
CA PHE A 6 -6.47 10.62 -34.81
C PHE A 6 -7.62 9.62 -34.68
N ALA A 7 -7.86 8.78 -35.69
CA ALA A 7 -8.84 7.69 -35.61
C ALA A 7 -8.40 6.60 -34.61
N ALA A 8 -7.10 6.29 -34.54
CA ALA A 8 -6.54 5.33 -33.59
C ALA A 8 -6.68 5.81 -32.12
N LYS A 9 -6.67 7.13 -31.87
CA LYS A 9 -6.77 7.71 -30.53
C LYS A 9 -8.20 7.73 -29.95
N ARG A 10 -9.23 7.38 -30.74
CA ARG A 10 -10.66 7.41 -30.33
C ARG A 10 -11.30 6.05 -30.05
N ARG A 11 -10.57 4.94 -30.15
CA ARG A 11 -11.07 3.67 -29.58
C ARG A 11 -10.64 3.56 -28.12
N LYS A 12 -11.30 4.33 -27.25
CA LYS A 12 -11.45 3.91 -25.85
C LYS A 12 -12.40 2.71 -25.89
N THR A 13 -11.87 1.52 -26.17
CA THR A 13 -12.60 0.30 -25.86
C THR A 13 -12.84 0.33 -24.36
N ILE A 14 -14.10 0.56 -23.97
CA ILE A 14 -14.52 0.42 -22.58
C ILE A 14 -14.40 -1.07 -22.31
N ASN A 15 -13.26 -1.47 -21.76
CA ASN A 15 -13.03 -2.85 -21.38
C ASN A 15 -13.85 -3.09 -20.11
N ILE A 16 -15.03 -3.67 -20.28
CA ILE A 16 -15.92 -4.00 -19.17
C ILE A 16 -15.21 -5.11 -18.36
N PRO A 17 -14.93 -4.89 -17.06
CA PRO A 17 -14.30 -5.91 -16.24
C PRO A 17 -15.17 -7.17 -16.24
N LYS A 18 -14.55 -8.33 -16.48
CA LYS A 18 -15.20 -9.65 -16.35
C LYS A 18 -15.66 -9.84 -14.90
N PRO A 19 -16.70 -10.65 -14.63
CA PRO A 19 -17.22 -10.86 -13.27
C PRO A 19 -16.15 -11.25 -12.22
N HIS A 20 -15.18 -12.10 -12.58
CA HIS A 20 -14.06 -12.45 -11.66
C HIS A 20 -13.12 -11.28 -11.35
N GLN A 21 -13.07 -10.24 -12.19
CA GLN A 21 -12.31 -9.01 -11.95
C GLN A 21 -13.03 -8.07 -10.98
N LEU A 22 -14.33 -8.30 -10.74
CA LEU A 22 -15.14 -7.57 -9.76
C LEU A 22 -15.15 -8.26 -8.38
N GLN A 23 -14.78 -9.53 -8.33
CA GLN A 23 -14.63 -10.26 -7.07
C GLN A 23 -13.43 -9.73 -6.27
N THR A 24 -13.55 -9.77 -4.95
CA THR A 24 -12.50 -9.44 -3.99
C THR A 24 -12.27 -10.62 -3.05
N TRP A 25 -11.27 -10.53 -2.17
CA TRP A 25 -10.91 -11.61 -1.25
C TRP A 25 -10.74 -11.06 0.17
N ASN A 26 -10.92 -11.92 1.19
CA ASN A 26 -10.81 -11.51 2.58
C ASN A 26 -9.34 -11.34 2.99
N THR A 27 -8.95 -10.12 3.35
CA THR A 27 -7.58 -9.80 3.80
C THR A 27 -7.16 -10.54 5.06
N ASP A 28 -8.11 -11.04 5.86
CA ASP A 28 -7.81 -11.80 7.08
C ASP A 28 -6.96 -13.05 6.77
N ILE A 29 -7.13 -13.65 5.60
CA ILE A 29 -6.32 -14.79 5.14
C ILE A 29 -4.82 -14.43 5.14
N LEU A 30 -4.48 -13.26 4.60
CA LEU A 30 -3.11 -12.77 4.58
C LEU A 30 -2.63 -12.34 5.97
N VAL A 31 -3.48 -11.67 6.76
CA VAL A 31 -3.13 -11.25 8.12
C VAL A 31 -2.85 -12.47 9.02
N GLN A 32 -3.67 -13.52 8.93
CA GLN A 32 -3.48 -14.78 9.66
C GLN A 32 -2.21 -15.50 9.22
N TYR A 33 -1.92 -15.53 7.91
CA TYR A 33 -0.66 -16.06 7.40
C TYR A 33 0.55 -15.32 8.02
N ILE A 34 0.52 -13.98 8.05
CA ILE A 34 1.59 -13.16 8.66
C ILE A 34 1.73 -13.49 10.15
N ARG A 35 0.62 -13.55 10.90
CA ARG A 35 0.66 -13.89 12.33
C ARG A 35 1.22 -15.29 12.60
N LYS A 36 0.90 -16.26 11.75
CA LYS A 36 1.33 -17.65 11.91
C LYS A 36 2.79 -17.87 11.52
N HIS A 37 3.24 -17.24 10.44
CA HIS A 37 4.53 -17.56 9.83
C HIS A 37 5.61 -16.50 10.06
N TRP A 38 5.23 -15.23 10.32
CA TRP A 38 6.15 -14.10 10.41
C TRP A 38 6.01 -13.34 11.73
N LEU A 39 6.23 -14.04 12.85
CA LEU A 39 5.97 -13.56 14.21
C LEU A 39 6.75 -12.29 14.59
N GLN A 40 8.03 -12.42 14.97
CA GLN A 40 8.83 -11.32 15.52
C GLN A 40 9.86 -10.83 14.51
N ASN A 41 9.95 -9.51 14.32
CA ASN A 41 10.79 -8.91 13.28
C ASN A 41 12.29 -9.09 13.52
N ASN A 42 12.71 -9.13 14.78
CA ASN A 42 14.11 -9.29 15.19
C ASN A 42 14.70 -10.64 14.74
N ILE A 43 13.93 -11.73 14.77
CA ILE A 43 14.39 -13.08 14.40
C ILE A 43 14.19 -13.41 12.92
N LEU A 44 13.39 -12.62 12.19
CA LEU A 44 13.14 -12.90 10.78
C LEU A 44 14.41 -12.70 9.94
N PRO A 45 14.71 -13.63 9.01
CA PRO A 45 15.68 -13.37 7.95
C PRO A 45 15.32 -12.09 7.19
N ILE A 46 16.34 -11.34 6.76
CA ILE A 46 16.15 -10.00 6.17
C ILE A 46 15.23 -10.01 4.93
N GLU A 47 15.28 -11.09 4.13
CA GLU A 47 14.40 -11.28 2.99
C GLU A 47 12.94 -11.49 3.41
N THR A 48 12.70 -12.30 4.45
CA THR A 48 11.35 -12.53 4.98
C THR A 48 10.80 -11.28 5.65
N LEU A 49 11.64 -10.53 6.38
CA LEU A 49 11.26 -9.24 6.96
C LEU A 49 10.90 -8.24 5.85
N GLN A 50 11.67 -8.19 4.77
CA GLN A 50 11.34 -7.39 3.59
C GLN A 50 9.96 -7.75 3.01
N GLN A 51 9.71 -9.04 2.78
CA GLN A 51 8.42 -9.53 2.28
C GLN A 51 7.26 -9.18 3.21
N LYS A 52 7.45 -9.31 4.53
CA LYS A 52 6.50 -8.89 5.56
C LYS A 52 6.21 -7.39 5.47
N THR A 53 7.23 -6.56 5.39
CA THR A 53 7.10 -5.09 5.24
C THR A 53 6.31 -4.74 3.98
N VAL A 54 6.64 -5.36 2.84
CA VAL A 54 5.93 -5.15 1.56
C VAL A 54 4.43 -5.47 1.70
N ALA A 55 4.09 -6.63 2.28
CA ALA A 55 2.72 -7.08 2.45
C ALA A 55 1.92 -6.15 3.37
N LEU A 56 2.47 -5.82 4.54
CA LEU A 56 1.83 -4.94 5.52
C LEU A 56 1.64 -3.52 4.98
N LEU A 57 2.64 -2.96 4.31
CA LEU A 57 2.51 -1.62 3.70
C LEU A 57 1.48 -1.60 2.57
N CYS A 58 1.40 -2.65 1.73
CA CYS A 58 0.39 -2.72 0.69
C CYS A 58 -1.04 -2.78 1.28
N LEU A 59 -1.26 -3.56 2.34
CA LEU A 59 -2.53 -3.61 3.06
C LEU A 59 -2.87 -2.25 3.70
N ALA A 60 -1.94 -1.69 4.47
CA ALA A 60 -2.12 -0.49 5.28
C ALA A 60 -2.35 0.79 4.46
N THR A 61 -1.60 0.96 3.37
CA THR A 61 -1.62 2.18 2.54
C THR A 61 -2.57 2.08 1.35
N MET A 62 -3.02 0.85 1.04
CA MET A 62 -3.72 0.51 -0.19
C MET A 62 -2.94 0.88 -1.44
N ALA A 63 -1.63 1.11 -1.35
CA ALA A 63 -0.80 1.49 -2.48
C ALA A 63 -0.70 0.36 -3.51
N ARG A 64 -0.55 0.72 -4.78
CA ARG A 64 -0.38 -0.27 -5.85
C ARG A 64 1.01 -0.91 -5.70
N PRO A 65 1.11 -2.26 -5.65
CA PRO A 65 2.41 -2.92 -5.51
C PRO A 65 3.43 -2.46 -6.55
N ARG A 66 3.05 -2.41 -7.83
CA ARG A 66 3.98 -2.08 -8.91
C ARG A 66 4.31 -0.58 -8.98
N SER A 67 3.32 0.28 -9.18
CA SER A 67 3.56 1.70 -9.51
C SER A 67 3.88 2.57 -8.30
N ASP A 68 3.37 2.22 -7.13
CA ASP A 68 3.50 3.06 -5.95
C ASP A 68 4.60 2.47 -5.05
N MET A 69 4.43 1.23 -4.57
CA MET A 69 5.41 0.58 -3.67
C MET A 69 6.70 0.20 -4.37
N GLY A 70 6.63 -0.31 -5.60
CA GLY A 70 7.80 -0.75 -6.36
C GLY A 70 8.71 0.39 -6.83
N ARG A 71 8.28 1.64 -6.63
CA ARG A 71 9.04 2.87 -6.95
C ARG A 71 9.32 3.75 -5.73
N LEU A 72 8.76 3.40 -4.57
CA LEU A 72 8.99 4.15 -3.34
C LEU A 72 10.47 4.13 -3.02
N GLN A 73 11.08 5.30 -2.85
CA GLN A 73 12.51 5.43 -2.55
C GLN A 73 12.73 5.40 -1.04
N HIS A 74 13.94 5.03 -0.62
CA HIS A 74 14.29 5.01 0.80
C HIS A 74 14.16 6.41 1.44
N ARG A 75 14.64 7.46 0.74
CA ARG A 75 14.54 8.86 1.16
C ARG A 75 13.12 9.42 1.29
N ASP A 76 12.12 8.68 0.82
CA ASP A 76 10.71 9.08 0.84
C ASP A 76 9.95 8.55 2.07
N VAL A 77 10.68 7.98 3.03
CA VAL A 77 10.15 7.46 4.29
C VAL A 77 10.54 8.41 5.42
N GLY A 78 9.54 9.06 6.03
CA GLY A 78 9.74 9.96 7.16
C GLY A 78 9.11 9.40 8.43
N PHE A 79 9.92 8.96 9.40
CA PHE A 79 9.44 8.55 10.72
C PHE A 79 9.18 9.77 11.61
N GLN A 80 8.16 9.65 12.47
CA GLN A 80 7.84 10.65 13.49
C GLN A 80 7.91 10.00 14.87
N TYR A 81 8.63 10.66 15.77
CA TYR A 81 8.83 10.22 17.14
C TYR A 81 8.19 11.23 18.10
N GLY A 82 7.58 10.72 19.16
CA GLY A 82 7.06 11.54 20.24
C GLY A 82 8.17 12.10 21.13
N ASN A 83 7.78 12.87 22.14
CA ASN A 83 8.71 13.51 23.07
C ASN A 83 9.65 12.51 23.79
N ASP A 84 9.16 11.29 24.05
CA ASP A 84 9.90 10.24 24.74
C ASP A 84 10.73 9.35 23.78
N GLN A 85 11.02 9.85 22.56
CA GLN A 85 11.66 9.10 21.46
C GLN A 85 10.90 7.83 21.03
N GLN A 86 9.64 7.70 21.44
CA GLN A 86 8.78 6.59 21.03
C GLN A 86 8.33 6.78 19.58
N LEU A 87 8.43 5.71 18.78
CA LEU A 87 7.95 5.74 17.41
C LEU A 87 6.42 5.86 17.40
N GLU A 88 5.89 6.90 16.75
CA GLU A 88 4.44 7.15 16.70
C GLU A 88 3.85 6.89 15.31
N SER A 89 4.57 7.31 14.27
CA SER A 89 4.06 7.19 12.91
C SER A 89 5.17 7.17 11.85
N VAL A 90 4.78 6.79 10.63
CA VAL A 90 5.63 6.90 9.44
C VAL A 90 4.82 7.51 8.30
N THR A 91 5.43 8.47 7.60
CA THR A 91 4.87 9.05 6.37
C THR A 91 5.64 8.54 5.17
N LEU A 92 4.90 8.08 4.16
CA LEU A 92 5.44 7.59 2.89
C LEU A 92 5.05 8.55 1.78
N HIS A 93 6.04 9.04 1.02
CA HIS A 93 5.84 9.95 -0.11
C HIS A 93 6.00 9.22 -1.46
N PHE A 94 4.92 9.08 -2.21
CA PHE A 94 4.95 8.52 -3.57
C PHE A 94 5.11 9.66 -4.58
N ARG A 95 6.33 9.84 -5.12
CA ARG A 95 6.69 10.92 -6.08
C ARG A 95 6.14 10.73 -7.50
N GLU A 96 5.75 9.52 -7.90
CA GLU A 96 5.23 9.22 -9.24
C GLU A 96 3.85 8.54 -9.17
N ALA A 97 2.93 9.08 -8.37
CA ALA A 97 1.61 8.50 -8.26
C ALA A 97 0.85 8.64 -9.60
N LYS A 98 0.33 7.53 -10.14
CA LYS A 98 -0.34 7.49 -11.45
C LYS A 98 -1.53 8.47 -11.61
N GLU A 99 -2.07 8.99 -10.51
CA GLU A 99 -3.25 9.86 -10.47
C GLU A 99 -2.97 11.30 -9.99
N THR A 100 -1.80 11.60 -9.38
CA THR A 100 -1.43 12.92 -8.83
C THR A 100 0.09 13.13 -8.81
N GLN A 101 0.60 14.36 -8.76
CA GLN A 101 2.05 14.62 -8.80
C GLN A 101 2.82 14.04 -7.59
N VAL A 102 2.25 14.09 -6.38
CA VAL A 102 2.79 13.40 -5.19
C VAL A 102 1.62 12.88 -4.37
N LYS A 103 1.73 11.69 -3.78
CA LYS A 103 0.79 11.16 -2.79
C LYS A 103 1.53 10.91 -1.48
N SER A 104 1.00 11.38 -0.35
CA SER A 104 1.55 11.08 0.97
C SER A 104 0.57 10.26 1.80
N VAL A 105 1.05 9.25 2.51
CA VAL A 105 0.23 8.47 3.47
C VAL A 105 0.98 8.36 4.78
N THR A 106 0.32 8.72 5.88
CA THR A 106 0.87 8.61 7.24
C THR A 106 0.22 7.45 7.99
N LEU A 107 1.02 6.49 8.42
CA LEU A 107 0.57 5.33 9.18
C LEU A 107 0.96 5.50 10.65
N GLY A 108 0.00 5.36 11.57
CA GLY A 108 0.27 5.29 13.00
C GLY A 108 0.66 3.89 13.47
N VAL A 109 1.43 3.80 14.55
CA VAL A 109 1.72 2.53 15.22
C VAL A 109 0.43 1.87 15.72
N ILE A 110 0.35 0.55 15.58
CA ILE A 110 -0.75 -0.26 16.13
C ILE A 110 -0.23 -1.16 17.24
N GLN A 111 -1.12 -1.52 18.18
CA GLN A 111 -0.77 -2.28 19.38
C GLN A 111 -0.20 -3.68 19.06
N ASP A 112 -0.78 -4.37 18.08
CA ASP A 112 -0.31 -5.68 17.66
C ASP A 112 0.98 -5.55 16.82
N LYS A 113 2.13 -5.66 17.49
CA LYS A 113 3.46 -5.57 16.87
C LYS A 113 3.67 -6.61 15.76
N THR A 114 3.00 -7.76 15.81
CA THR A 114 3.18 -8.83 14.81
C THR A 114 2.73 -8.39 13.42
N ILE A 115 1.74 -7.51 13.34
CA ILE A 115 1.17 -6.99 12.09
C ILE A 115 1.35 -5.48 11.96
N CYS A 116 2.17 -4.86 12.81
CA CYS A 116 2.37 -3.41 12.78
C CYS A 116 3.23 -3.01 11.56
N PRO A 117 2.67 -2.31 10.56
CA PRO A 117 3.43 -1.88 9.39
C PRO A 117 4.56 -0.91 9.76
N VAL A 118 4.33 -0.08 10.79
CA VAL A 118 5.25 0.99 11.20
C VAL A 118 6.50 0.41 11.88
N ASN A 119 6.33 -0.44 12.89
CA ASN A 119 7.46 -1.13 13.54
C ASN A 119 8.19 -2.05 12.56
N THR A 120 7.45 -2.80 11.74
CA THR A 120 8.09 -3.71 10.75
C THR A 120 8.93 -2.94 9.73
N LEU A 121 8.46 -1.77 9.28
CA LEU A 121 9.24 -0.91 8.39
C LEU A 121 10.47 -0.32 9.08
N GLN A 122 10.35 0.11 10.34
CA GLN A 122 11.49 0.58 11.12
C GLN A 122 12.56 -0.51 11.25
N ASP A 123 12.17 -1.69 11.73
CA ASP A 123 13.08 -2.83 11.91
C ASP A 123 13.76 -3.23 10.59
N PHE A 124 13.03 -3.16 9.47
CA PHE A 124 13.58 -3.43 8.14
C PHE A 124 14.61 -2.38 7.72
N ILE A 125 14.32 -1.10 7.90
CA ILE A 125 15.25 -0.02 7.56
C ILE A 125 16.52 -0.12 8.42
N GLU A 126 16.37 -0.38 9.72
CA GLU A 126 17.51 -0.54 10.63
C GLU A 126 18.39 -1.73 10.24
N LYS A 127 17.79 -2.90 9.99
CA LYS A 127 18.51 -4.11 9.56
C LYS A 127 19.17 -3.96 8.18
N THR A 128 18.66 -3.08 7.33
CA THR A 128 19.24 -2.83 5.99
C THR A 128 20.19 -1.65 5.95
N LYS A 129 20.44 -0.95 7.06
CA LYS A 129 21.23 0.29 7.09
C LYS A 129 22.60 0.14 6.42
N ALA A 130 23.38 -0.87 6.82
CA ALA A 130 24.71 -1.12 6.26
C ALA A 130 24.68 -1.49 4.76
N LEU A 131 23.61 -2.16 4.31
CA LEU A 131 23.46 -2.55 2.90
C LEU A 131 23.16 -1.36 1.96
N ARG A 132 22.83 -0.20 2.52
CA ARG A 132 22.44 1.00 1.76
C ARG A 132 23.58 1.99 1.59
N GLU A 133 24.70 1.83 2.30
CA GLU A 133 25.82 2.78 2.30
C GLU A 133 26.44 2.98 0.92
N THR A 134 26.46 1.93 0.10
CA THR A 134 27.05 1.95 -1.25
C THR A 134 26.01 2.21 -2.35
N LEU A 135 24.72 2.32 -2.00
CA LEU A 135 23.65 2.52 -2.97
C LEU A 135 23.48 4.00 -3.32
N PRO A 136 23.04 4.34 -4.55
CA PRO A 136 22.68 5.71 -4.91
C PRO A 136 21.61 6.29 -3.99
N GLU A 137 21.59 7.59 -3.76
CA GLU A 137 20.60 8.27 -2.88
C GLU A 137 19.14 7.95 -3.25
N GLU A 138 18.87 7.80 -4.54
CA GLU A 138 17.56 7.55 -5.14
C GLU A 138 17.15 6.07 -5.19
N HIS A 139 17.87 5.19 -4.49
CA HIS A 139 17.56 3.77 -4.45
C HIS A 139 16.16 3.48 -3.88
N THR A 140 15.55 2.40 -4.36
CA THR A 140 14.24 1.97 -3.89
C THR A 140 14.28 1.56 -2.42
N LEU A 141 13.17 1.75 -1.71
CA LEU A 141 13.03 1.32 -0.32
C LEU A 141 13.32 -0.17 -0.16
N PHE A 142 12.88 -1.00 -1.11
CA PHE A 142 13.12 -2.43 -1.11
C PHE A 142 14.32 -2.80 -1.98
N LEU A 143 15.04 -3.85 -1.60
CA LEU A 143 16.33 -4.22 -2.15
C LEU A 143 16.29 -5.61 -2.81
N GLY A 144 16.90 -5.73 -3.98
CA GLY A 144 17.16 -6.99 -4.66
C GLY A 144 18.48 -7.58 -4.18
N TYR A 145 18.59 -8.92 -4.29
CA TYR A 145 19.79 -9.66 -3.88
C TYR A 145 20.24 -9.38 -2.43
N ILE A 146 19.28 -9.12 -1.54
CA ILE A 146 19.53 -8.65 -0.17
C ILE A 146 20.35 -9.62 0.70
N THR A 147 20.46 -10.88 0.28
CA THR A 147 21.27 -11.92 0.94
C THR A 147 22.74 -11.94 0.48
N ASP A 148 23.05 -11.35 -0.68
CA ASP A 148 24.40 -11.22 -1.22
C ASP A 148 24.82 -9.75 -1.12
N THR A 149 25.56 -9.42 -0.06
CA THR A 149 25.98 -8.04 0.27
C THR A 149 26.77 -7.37 -0.86
N THR A 150 27.37 -8.14 -1.77
CA THR A 150 28.15 -7.62 -2.90
C THR A 150 27.30 -7.24 -4.12
N LYS A 151 26.04 -7.71 -4.18
CA LYS A 151 25.15 -7.54 -5.33
C LYS A 151 23.86 -6.78 -5.00
N VAL A 152 23.76 -6.24 -3.78
CA VAL A 152 22.58 -5.50 -3.34
C VAL A 152 22.29 -4.35 -4.31
N ALA A 153 21.04 -4.24 -4.74
CA ALA A 153 20.62 -3.21 -5.67
C ALA A 153 19.15 -2.84 -5.44
N SER A 154 18.71 -1.75 -6.08
CA SER A 154 17.28 -1.42 -6.14
C SER A 154 16.50 -2.52 -6.87
N ILE A 155 15.29 -2.81 -6.40
CA ILE A 155 14.40 -3.73 -7.10
C ILE A 155 13.78 -3.09 -8.33
N ARG A 156 13.35 -3.92 -9.28
CA ARG A 156 12.42 -3.47 -10.33
C ARG A 156 10.99 -3.45 -9.79
N PRO A 157 10.13 -2.51 -10.24
CA PRO A 157 8.71 -2.49 -9.86
C PRO A 157 7.97 -3.81 -10.05
N ASN A 158 8.34 -4.60 -11.07
CA ASN A 158 7.74 -5.92 -11.31
C ASN A 158 8.10 -6.93 -10.23
N THR A 159 9.31 -6.86 -9.71
CA THR A 159 9.80 -7.77 -8.66
C THR A 159 8.89 -7.66 -7.43
N LEU A 160 8.54 -6.45 -7.00
CA LEU A 160 7.63 -6.25 -5.87
C LEU A 160 6.22 -6.80 -6.16
N ALA A 161 5.72 -6.60 -7.39
CA ALA A 161 4.42 -7.13 -7.77
C ALA A 161 4.40 -8.68 -7.75
N GLU A 162 5.47 -9.33 -8.22
CA GLU A 162 5.59 -10.78 -8.12
C GLU A 162 5.73 -11.26 -6.67
N TRP A 163 6.48 -10.55 -5.81
CA TRP A 163 6.52 -10.87 -4.38
C TRP A 163 5.15 -10.82 -3.74
N ILE A 164 4.36 -9.76 -3.95
CA ILE A 164 2.99 -9.69 -3.40
C ILE A 164 2.13 -10.84 -3.91
N LYS A 165 2.22 -11.17 -5.20
CA LYS A 165 1.45 -12.26 -5.79
C LYS A 165 1.83 -13.62 -5.19
N ASP A 166 3.12 -13.87 -4.99
CA ASP A 166 3.63 -15.08 -4.34
C ASP A 166 3.20 -15.15 -2.87
N ILE A 167 3.30 -14.05 -2.12
CA ILE A 167 2.83 -13.96 -0.73
C ILE A 167 1.33 -14.24 -0.63
N MET A 168 0.52 -13.65 -1.53
CA MET A 168 -0.92 -13.92 -1.60
C MET A 168 -1.21 -15.39 -1.85
N TYR A 169 -0.50 -16.01 -2.79
CA TYR A 169 -0.66 -17.42 -3.10
C TYR A 169 -0.29 -18.32 -1.91
N LYS A 170 0.84 -18.05 -1.26
CA LYS A 170 1.29 -18.74 -0.03
C LYS A 170 0.30 -18.60 1.13
N ALA A 171 -0.38 -17.47 1.23
CA ALA A 171 -1.43 -17.25 2.22
C ALA A 171 -2.73 -18.03 1.91
N GLY A 172 -2.89 -18.60 0.71
CA GLY A 172 -4.10 -19.32 0.29
C GLY A 172 -5.08 -18.47 -0.51
N VAL A 173 -4.67 -17.29 -1.00
CA VAL A 173 -5.49 -16.49 -1.93
C VAL A 173 -5.48 -17.15 -3.32
N ALA A 174 -6.64 -17.24 -3.94
CA ALA A 174 -6.79 -17.90 -5.24
C ALA A 174 -5.91 -17.26 -6.34
N THR A 175 -5.30 -18.09 -7.19
CA THR A 175 -4.26 -17.72 -8.17
C THR A 175 -4.71 -16.78 -9.30
N HIS A 176 -6.03 -16.66 -9.51
CA HIS A 176 -6.58 -15.72 -10.49
C HIS A 176 -6.45 -14.27 -10.02
N PHE A 177 -6.38 -14.02 -8.70
CA PHE A 177 -6.09 -12.71 -8.16
C PHE A 177 -4.65 -12.29 -8.48
N LYS A 178 -4.49 -11.04 -8.92
CA LYS A 178 -3.19 -10.44 -9.23
C LYS A 178 -2.77 -9.49 -8.12
N ALA A 179 -1.50 -9.11 -8.11
CA ALA A 179 -0.94 -8.27 -7.05
C ALA A 179 -1.75 -7.01 -6.75
N HIS A 180 -2.29 -6.33 -7.77
CA HIS A 180 -3.09 -5.12 -7.59
C HIS A 180 -4.43 -5.34 -6.86
N SER A 181 -4.93 -6.58 -6.78
CA SER A 181 -6.18 -6.89 -6.08
C SER A 181 -6.09 -6.66 -4.57
N ILE A 182 -4.89 -6.70 -3.98
CA ILE A 182 -4.66 -6.42 -2.55
C ILE A 182 -5.19 -5.05 -2.14
N ARG A 183 -5.07 -4.06 -3.04
CA ARG A 183 -5.61 -2.71 -2.84
C ARG A 183 -7.13 -2.74 -2.70
N SER A 184 -7.80 -3.42 -3.62
CA SER A 184 -9.25 -3.53 -3.62
C SER A 184 -9.73 -4.29 -2.38
N ALA A 185 -9.11 -5.42 -2.06
CA ALA A 185 -9.40 -6.22 -0.86
C ALA A 185 -9.26 -5.40 0.44
N ALA A 186 -8.14 -4.69 0.60
CA ALA A 186 -7.92 -3.82 1.75
C ALA A 186 -8.99 -2.70 1.82
N SER A 187 -9.34 -2.09 0.69
CA SER A 187 -10.36 -1.04 0.66
C SER A 187 -11.75 -1.53 1.05
N THR A 188 -12.14 -2.72 0.60
CA THR A 188 -13.39 -3.36 1.00
C THR A 188 -13.38 -3.64 2.49
N LYS A 189 -12.31 -4.24 3.03
CA LYS A 189 -12.17 -4.51 4.46
C LYS A 189 -12.30 -3.24 5.31
N ALA A 190 -11.75 -2.12 4.84
CA ALA A 190 -11.87 -0.84 5.54
C ALA A 190 -13.32 -0.36 5.65
N VAL A 191 -14.10 -0.50 4.58
CA VAL A 191 -15.53 -0.17 4.58
C VAL A 191 -16.29 -1.14 5.49
N GLU A 192 -16.02 -2.45 5.42
CA GLU A 192 -16.61 -3.47 6.29
C GLU A 192 -16.34 -3.18 7.78
N LYS A 193 -15.17 -2.65 8.11
CA LYS A 193 -14.80 -2.21 9.47
C LYS A 193 -15.36 -0.83 9.86
N GLY A 194 -16.30 -0.29 9.08
CA GLY A 194 -17.05 0.92 9.41
C GLY A 194 -16.34 2.23 9.06
N ASN A 195 -15.35 2.23 8.16
CA ASN A 195 -14.83 3.48 7.59
C ASN A 195 -15.76 3.97 6.47
N THR A 196 -16.01 5.28 6.41
CA THR A 196 -16.80 5.85 5.32
C THR A 196 -16.08 5.69 3.97
N ILE A 197 -16.83 5.51 2.89
CA ILE A 197 -16.27 5.41 1.54
C ILE A 197 -15.45 6.66 1.19
N GLN A 198 -15.85 7.84 1.68
CA GLN A 198 -15.09 9.08 1.49
C GLN A 198 -13.74 9.06 2.20
N ASN A 199 -13.68 8.55 3.43
CA ASN A 199 -12.42 8.40 4.18
C ASN A 199 -11.50 7.38 3.50
N VAL A 200 -12.06 6.25 3.03
CA VAL A 200 -11.31 5.25 2.26
C VAL A 200 -10.78 5.84 0.95
N LYS A 201 -11.59 6.61 0.21
CA LYS A 201 -11.15 7.30 -1.01
C LYS A 201 -10.03 8.31 -0.72
N LYS A 202 -10.14 9.09 0.36
CA LYS A 202 -9.11 10.04 0.79
C LYS A 202 -7.81 9.34 1.16
N HIS A 203 -7.88 8.24 1.93
CA HIS A 203 -6.72 7.44 2.34
C HIS A 203 -6.04 6.73 1.16
N ALA A 204 -6.85 6.10 0.31
CA ALA A 204 -6.38 5.44 -0.90
C ALA A 204 -5.88 6.46 -1.96
N ASN A 205 -6.21 7.74 -1.81
CA ASN A 205 -6.00 8.81 -2.77
C ASN A 205 -6.66 8.50 -4.13
N TRP A 206 -7.94 8.13 -4.08
CA TRP A 206 -8.79 7.96 -5.27
C TRP A 206 -9.47 9.27 -5.66
N SER A 207 -9.76 9.43 -6.95
CA SER A 207 -10.60 10.52 -7.44
C SER A 207 -11.90 10.61 -6.63
N LEU A 208 -12.16 11.79 -6.06
CA LEU A 208 -13.40 12.09 -5.35
C LEU A 208 -14.60 12.22 -6.30
N LYS A 209 -14.38 12.21 -7.62
CA LYS A 209 -15.47 12.23 -8.58
C LYS A 209 -16.28 10.94 -8.42
N PRO A 210 -17.58 11.00 -8.06
CA PRO A 210 -18.42 9.82 -8.19
C PRO A 210 -18.42 9.41 -9.66
N THR A 211 -18.21 8.13 -9.96
CA THR A 211 -18.66 7.59 -11.24
C THR A 211 -20.16 7.78 -11.24
N ARG A 212 -20.64 8.75 -12.02
CA ARG A 212 -22.06 9.11 -12.12
C ARG A 212 -22.83 7.91 -12.68
N LEU A 213 -23.28 7.02 -11.80
CA LEU A 213 -24.50 6.27 -12.08
C LEU A 213 -25.61 7.32 -12.13
N LYS A 214 -26.31 7.41 -13.27
CA LYS A 214 -27.45 8.30 -13.42
C LYS A 214 -28.55 7.79 -12.49
N THR A 215 -28.66 8.38 -11.31
CA THR A 215 -29.88 8.36 -10.52
C THR A 215 -30.30 9.79 -10.29
N SER A 216 -31.51 10.09 -10.71
CA SER A 216 -32.19 11.36 -10.60
C SER A 216 -32.42 11.76 -9.15
N THR A 217 -32.44 13.08 -8.94
CA THR A 217 -33.25 13.82 -7.96
C THR A 217 -32.53 14.37 -6.70
N THR A 218 -32.38 15.71 -6.76
CA THR A 218 -32.53 16.78 -5.75
C THR A 218 -31.47 17.06 -4.66
N ASP A 219 -31.13 18.36 -4.63
CA ASP A 219 -30.26 19.12 -3.75
C ASP A 219 -30.49 18.96 -2.24
N GLN A 220 -29.39 19.01 -1.49
CA GLN A 220 -29.22 19.83 -0.28
C GLN A 220 -27.72 19.88 0.11
N GLN A 221 -27.16 21.09 0.22
CA GLN A 221 -25.79 21.35 0.70
C GLN A 221 -25.68 21.14 2.23
N PRO A 222 -24.55 20.60 2.76
CA PRO A 222 -24.26 20.71 4.19
C PRO A 222 -23.26 21.84 4.52
N LEU A 223 -23.55 22.50 5.65
CA LEU A 223 -22.76 23.49 6.40
C LEU A 223 -21.39 22.94 6.87
N PRO A 224 -20.39 23.81 7.19
CA PRO A 224 -19.03 23.38 7.48
C PRO A 224 -18.86 22.83 8.90
N LEU A 225 -18.02 21.80 9.06
CA LEU A 225 -17.61 21.25 10.36
C LEU A 225 -16.15 21.61 10.70
N PRO A 226 -15.81 21.71 12.00
CA PRO A 226 -14.58 22.33 12.48
C PRO A 226 -13.34 21.41 12.40
N VAL A 227 -12.19 22.07 12.50
CA VAL A 227 -10.83 21.52 12.44
C VAL A 227 -10.51 20.73 13.73
N HIS A 228 -10.27 19.42 13.65
CA HIS A 228 -9.20 18.73 14.41
C HIS A 228 -9.04 17.22 14.11
N ARG A 229 -7.76 16.77 14.12
CA ARG A 229 -7.18 15.41 14.09
C ARG A 229 -7.11 14.67 12.73
N SER A 230 -5.90 14.17 12.44
CA SER A 230 -5.52 13.46 11.20
C SER A 230 -6.38 12.21 10.95
N PRO A 231 -7.11 12.10 9.82
CA PRO A 231 -7.96 10.96 9.48
C PRO A 231 -7.24 9.61 9.36
N THR A 232 -5.90 9.63 9.26
CA THR A 232 -5.10 8.47 8.85
C THR A 232 -4.77 7.52 10.00
N GLN A 233 -4.66 8.01 11.24
CA GLN A 233 -4.42 7.16 12.42
C GLN A 233 -5.65 6.30 12.78
N PHE A 234 -6.86 6.83 12.61
CA PHE A 234 -8.11 6.11 12.88
C PHE A 234 -8.34 4.95 11.89
N PHE A 235 -7.82 5.11 10.68
CA PHE A 235 -8.00 4.18 9.58
C PHE A 235 -7.33 2.83 9.84
N LEU A 236 -6.07 2.82 10.29
CA LEU A 236 -5.31 1.59 10.57
C LEU A 236 -5.85 0.82 11.76
N ARG A 237 -6.23 1.55 12.81
CA ARG A 237 -6.77 0.93 14.02
C ARG A 237 -8.03 0.14 13.72
N LYS A 238 -8.93 0.65 12.86
CA LYS A 238 -10.15 -0.09 12.47
C LYS A 238 -9.93 -1.16 11.40
N THR A 239 -8.99 -0.98 10.48
CA THR A 239 -8.78 -1.91 9.34
C THR A 239 -7.96 -3.14 9.72
N LEU A 240 -7.00 -3.01 10.62
CA LEU A 240 -6.07 -4.07 11.00
C LEU A 240 -6.32 -4.63 12.40
N SER A 241 -7.15 -3.97 13.23
CA SER A 241 -7.61 -4.60 14.49
C SER A 241 -8.82 -5.49 14.25
N HIS A 242 -8.83 -6.63 14.95
CA HIS A 242 -10.07 -7.35 15.19
C HIS A 242 -11.01 -6.46 15.98
#